data_AF-A0AA97B238-F1
#
_entry.id   AF-A0AA97B238-F1
#
_cell.length_a   1.000
_cell.length_b   1.000
_cell.length_c   1.000
_cell.angle_alpha   90.00
_cell.angle_beta   90.00
_cell.angle_gamma   90.00
#
_symmetry.space_group_name_H-M   'P 1'
#
loop_
_entity.id
_entity.type
_entity.pdbx_description
1 polymer ?
#
loop_
_entity_poly.entity_id
_entity_poly.type
_entity_poly.pdbx_seq_one_letter_code
_entity_poly.pdbx_strand_id
1 'polypeptide(L)'
;MQIDKFSVESFPDLNTYAGFESDQKLRVCIATEEILGPVRNGGIASTYYHLAKGLAAHGHEVHVLYLKGETVENETPEYWVEEYSNFGVSLHYLVHTDETIIGPSQSWQRRYSAAYRWLIEQRRFDVIHTSEWRGGLIYALMVKKLGLAFKDTLFIVKTSSPHLWNRHYQMQPLVKRSCYQRVLLSRNVLNLPIW
;
A
#
# COMPACT_ATOMS: atom_id res chain seq x y z
N MET A 1 -26.87 -24.71 4.31
CA MET A 1 -25.49 -24.45 3.84
C MET A 1 -25.59 -24.11 2.36
N GLN A 2 -25.28 -22.87 1.99
CA GLN A 2 -25.31 -22.45 0.58
C GLN A 2 -24.09 -23.07 -0.12
N ILE A 3 -24.33 -23.92 -1.10
CA ILE A 3 -23.27 -24.52 -1.93
C ILE A 3 -23.22 -23.68 -3.19
N ASP A 4 -22.26 -22.76 -3.25
CA ASP A 4 -22.06 -21.95 -4.43
C ASP A 4 -21.42 -22.79 -5.55
N LYS A 5 -22.14 -23.00 -6.65
CA LYS A 5 -21.63 -23.64 -7.87
C LYS A 5 -21.11 -22.58 -8.83
N PHE A 6 -19.89 -22.10 -8.60
CA PHE A 6 -19.22 -21.21 -9.54
C PHE A 6 -18.50 -22.03 -10.62
N SER A 7 -18.57 -21.57 -11.87
CA SER A 7 -17.64 -22.00 -12.91
C SER A 7 -16.25 -21.51 -12.53
N VAL A 8 -15.34 -22.44 -12.27
CA VAL A 8 -13.93 -22.12 -12.00
C VAL A 8 -13.26 -21.92 -13.35
N GLU A 9 -13.03 -20.67 -13.73
CA GLU A 9 -12.18 -20.36 -14.87
C GLU A 9 -10.71 -20.58 -14.49
N SER A 10 -9.96 -21.24 -15.37
CA SER A 10 -8.51 -21.39 -15.22
C SER A 10 -7.85 -20.06 -15.55
N PHE A 11 -7.36 -19.37 -14.52
CA PHE A 11 -6.47 -18.23 -14.71
C PHE A 11 -5.15 -18.71 -15.35
N PRO A 12 -4.50 -17.91 -16.21
CA PRO A 12 -3.19 -18.24 -16.74
C PRO A 12 -2.22 -18.52 -15.58
N ASP A 13 -1.37 -19.53 -15.75
CA ASP A 13 -0.32 -19.81 -14.78
C ASP A 13 0.51 -18.52 -14.58
N LEU A 14 0.83 -18.16 -13.34
CA LEU A 14 1.72 -17.03 -13.05
C LEU A 14 3.04 -17.14 -13.82
N ASN A 15 3.50 -18.35 -14.11
CA ASN A 15 4.67 -18.63 -14.96
C ASN A 15 4.51 -18.14 -16.42
N THR A 16 3.27 -17.99 -16.92
CA THR A 16 3.01 -17.42 -18.26
C THR A 16 3.22 -15.91 -18.29
N TYR A 17 3.11 -15.24 -17.16
CA TYR A 17 3.62 -13.88 -16.97
C TYR A 17 5.11 -13.99 -16.64
N ALA A 18 5.90 -14.39 -17.63
CA ALA A 18 7.34 -14.58 -17.49
C ALA A 18 7.93 -13.41 -16.68
N GLY A 19 8.46 -13.73 -15.50
CA GLY A 19 9.24 -12.78 -14.73
C GLY A 19 10.43 -12.37 -15.59
N PHE A 20 10.57 -11.08 -15.85
CA PHE A 20 11.82 -10.59 -16.40
C PHE A 20 12.87 -10.73 -15.31
N GLU A 21 13.76 -11.71 -15.46
CA GLU A 21 14.98 -11.75 -14.65
C GLU A 21 15.86 -10.59 -15.09
N SER A 22 16.20 -9.74 -14.12
CA SER A 22 17.08 -8.61 -14.32
C SER A 22 18.01 -8.54 -13.13
N ASP A 23 19.31 -8.51 -13.39
CA ASP A 23 20.33 -8.27 -12.37
C ASP A 23 20.34 -6.80 -11.90
N GLN A 24 19.45 -5.96 -12.43
CA GLN A 24 19.37 -4.57 -12.01
C GLN A 24 18.77 -4.45 -10.61
N LYS A 25 19.62 -4.01 -9.69
CA LYS A 25 19.23 -3.59 -8.36
C LYS A 25 18.32 -2.35 -8.42
N LEU A 26 17.01 -2.57 -8.24
CA LEU A 26 16.03 -1.50 -8.07
C LEU A 26 16.12 -0.85 -6.69
N ARG A 27 15.83 0.45 -6.65
CA ARG A 27 15.55 1.21 -5.44
C ARG A 27 14.05 1.33 -5.23
N VAL A 28 13.54 0.67 -4.21
CA VAL A 28 12.11 0.53 -3.94
C VAL A 28 11.73 1.26 -2.65
N CYS A 29 10.69 2.09 -2.70
CA CYS A 29 10.05 2.65 -1.52
C CYS A 29 8.68 2.02 -1.34
N ILE A 30 8.42 1.45 -0.17
CA ILE A 30 7.09 1.01 0.26
C ILE A 30 6.56 2.06 1.24
N ALA A 31 5.61 2.89 0.80
CA ALA A 31 4.96 3.87 1.67
C ALA A 31 3.64 3.31 2.20
N THR A 32 3.54 3.13 3.51
CA THR A 32 2.39 2.47 4.13
C THR A 32 2.01 3.07 5.48
N GLU A 33 0.71 3.06 5.76
CA GLU A 33 0.15 3.40 7.08
C GLU A 33 0.31 2.26 8.09
N GLU A 34 0.56 1.03 7.62
CA GLU A 34 0.58 -0.19 8.45
C GLU A 34 1.66 -1.14 7.97
N ILE A 35 2.48 -1.61 8.91
CA ILE A 35 3.51 -2.62 8.69
C ILE A 35 3.76 -3.41 9.98
N LEU A 36 4.09 -4.70 9.86
CA LEU A 36 4.33 -5.55 11.04
C LEU A 36 5.50 -5.02 11.86
N GLY A 37 5.35 -5.05 13.18
CA GLY A 37 6.30 -4.47 14.12
C GLY A 37 5.69 -3.23 14.75
N PRO A 38 5.86 -2.02 14.15
CA PRO A 38 5.24 -0.78 14.63
C PRO A 38 3.75 -0.90 14.98
N VAL A 39 3.00 -1.75 14.24
CA VAL A 39 1.62 -2.12 14.57
C VAL A 39 1.44 -3.63 14.49
N ARG A 40 0.57 -4.19 15.34
CA ARG A 40 0.36 -5.64 15.44
C ARG A 40 -0.57 -6.23 14.38
N ASN A 41 -1.40 -5.43 13.72
CA ASN A 41 -2.56 -5.96 12.99
C ASN A 41 -2.72 -5.42 11.56
N GLY A 42 -3.08 -6.31 10.64
CA GLY A 42 -3.63 -5.98 9.31
C GLY A 42 -3.08 -6.83 8.17
N GLY A 43 -3.96 -7.24 7.25
CA GLY A 43 -3.53 -7.92 6.01
C GLY A 43 -2.59 -7.06 5.15
N ILE A 44 -2.76 -5.74 5.21
CA ILE A 44 -1.86 -4.75 4.60
C ILE A 44 -0.47 -4.83 5.21
N ALA A 45 -0.40 -4.81 6.55
CA ALA A 45 0.85 -4.85 7.29
C ALA A 45 1.68 -6.11 6.94
N SER A 46 1.03 -7.27 6.93
CA SER A 46 1.68 -8.55 6.62
C SER A 46 2.16 -8.60 5.17
N THR A 47 1.36 -8.10 4.23
CA THR A 47 1.74 -8.06 2.81
C THR A 47 3.01 -7.23 2.62
N TYR A 48 3.06 -6.02 3.19
CA TYR A 48 4.23 -5.15 2.99
C TYR A 48 5.46 -5.60 3.72
N TYR A 49 5.32 -6.20 4.90
CA TYR A 49 6.44 -6.81 5.61
C TYR A 49 7.12 -7.88 4.76
N HIS A 50 6.34 -8.84 4.24
CA HIS A 50 6.90 -9.92 3.43
C HIS A 50 7.37 -9.45 2.05
N LEU A 51 6.70 -8.46 1.45
CA LEU A 51 7.16 -7.84 0.21
C LEU A 51 8.52 -7.15 0.41
N ALA A 52 8.67 -6.34 1.46
CA ALA A 52 9.91 -5.63 1.76
C ALA A 52 11.06 -6.61 1.97
N LYS A 53 10.84 -7.64 2.81
CA LYS A 53 11.83 -8.68 3.10
C LYS A 53 12.19 -9.49 1.85
N GLY A 54 11.19 -9.86 1.04
CA GLY A 54 11.41 -10.58 -0.22
C GLY A 54 12.24 -9.77 -1.21
N LEU A 55 11.92 -8.49 -1.40
CA LEU A 55 12.68 -7.61 -2.28
C LEU A 55 14.12 -7.42 -1.80
N ALA A 56 14.33 -7.22 -0.50
CA ALA A 56 15.67 -7.08 0.08
C ALA A 56 16.51 -8.37 -0.08
N ALA A 57 15.89 -9.53 0.13
CA ALA A 57 16.54 -10.83 -0.08
C ALA A 57 16.96 -11.07 -1.54
N HIS A 58 16.30 -10.44 -2.52
CA HIS A 58 16.67 -10.46 -3.93
C HIS A 58 17.64 -9.31 -4.32
N GLY A 59 18.24 -8.64 -3.33
CA GLY A 59 19.31 -7.66 -3.54
C GLY A 59 18.85 -6.23 -3.85
N HIS A 60 17.54 -5.94 -3.84
CA HIS A 60 17.02 -4.59 -4.05
C HIS A 60 17.34 -3.65 -2.86
N GLU A 61 17.45 -2.34 -3.13
CA GLU A 61 17.54 -1.33 -2.08
C GLU A 61 16.14 -0.96 -1.62
N VAL A 62 15.73 -1.50 -0.47
CA VAL A 62 14.35 -1.39 0.02
C VAL A 62 14.25 -0.39 1.16
N HIS A 63 13.37 0.57 0.96
CA HIS A 63 12.97 1.55 1.97
C HIS A 63 11.50 1.34 2.32
N VAL A 64 11.16 1.42 3.60
CA VAL A 64 9.78 1.52 4.07
C VAL A 64 9.58 2.90 4.65
N LEU A 65 8.63 3.67 4.14
CA LEU A 65 8.17 4.92 4.74
C LEU A 65 6.88 4.67 5.51
N TYR A 66 6.97 4.73 6.83
CA TYR A 66 5.83 4.55 7.73
C TYR A 66 5.08 5.87 7.95
N LEU A 67 3.88 5.95 7.38
CA LEU A 67 3.13 7.19 7.26
C LEU A 67 2.51 7.67 8.59
N LYS A 68 2.28 6.79 9.56
CA LYS A 68 1.72 7.19 10.87
C LYS A 68 2.75 7.91 11.78
N GLY A 69 4.02 7.97 11.39
CA GLY A 69 5.08 8.53 12.22
C GLY A 69 5.48 7.60 13.37
N GLU A 70 6.21 8.10 14.36
CA GLU A 70 6.86 7.32 15.43
C GLU A 70 5.90 6.67 16.45
N THR A 71 4.59 6.73 16.22
CA THR A 71 3.63 6.04 17.08
C THR A 71 3.66 4.53 16.82
N VAL A 72 4.21 3.78 17.77
CA VAL A 72 4.31 2.31 17.74
C VAL A 72 3.50 1.67 18.87
N GLU A 73 2.99 0.46 18.64
CA GLU A 73 2.18 -0.29 19.61
C GLU A 73 3.02 -1.11 20.61
N ASN A 74 4.27 -1.38 20.28
CA ASN A 74 5.22 -2.12 21.09
C ASN A 74 6.66 -1.73 20.70
N GLU A 75 7.58 -1.90 21.66
CA GLU A 75 8.98 -1.47 21.54
C GLU A 75 9.12 0.04 21.26
N THR A 76 10.31 0.48 20.84
CA THR A 76 10.56 1.87 20.44
C THR A 76 10.70 1.99 18.91
N PRO A 77 10.53 3.18 18.33
CA PRO A 77 10.83 3.41 16.92
C PRO A 77 12.23 2.94 16.53
N GLU A 78 13.24 3.21 17.37
CA GLU A 78 14.64 2.85 17.12
C GLU A 78 14.83 1.34 17.05
N TYR A 79 14.19 0.59 17.94
CA TYR A 79 14.20 -0.87 17.91
C TYR A 79 13.71 -1.40 16.56
N TRP A 80 12.63 -0.84 16.02
CA TRP A 80 12.10 -1.29 14.72
C TRP A 80 12.98 -0.87 13.55
N VAL A 81 13.65 0.29 13.62
CA VAL A 81 14.66 0.65 12.61
C VAL A 81 15.79 -0.38 12.58
N GLU A 82 16.30 -0.77 13.75
CA GLU A 82 17.34 -1.79 13.88
C GLU A 82 16.86 -3.16 13.38
N GLU A 83 15.68 -3.59 13.80
CA GLU A 83 15.10 -4.87 13.41
C GLU A 83 14.89 -4.97 11.89
N TYR A 84 14.44 -3.90 11.24
CA TYR A 84 14.30 -3.88 9.78
C TYR A 84 15.66 -3.89 9.06
N SER A 85 16.65 -3.20 9.62
CA SER A 85 18.02 -3.19 9.15
C SER A 85 18.61 -4.60 9.12
N ASN A 86 18.30 -5.44 10.12
CA ASN A 86 18.81 -6.81 10.23
C ASN A 86 18.46 -7.70 9.03
N PHE A 87 17.41 -7.37 8.28
CA PHE A 87 17.05 -8.08 7.03
C PHE A 87 17.14 -7.20 5.78
N GLY A 88 17.95 -6.14 5.82
CA GLY A 88 18.32 -5.34 4.65
C GLY A 88 17.28 -4.31 4.22
N VAL A 89 16.34 -3.93 5.12
CA VAL A 89 15.32 -2.92 4.84
C VAL A 89 15.56 -1.68 5.68
N SER A 90 15.55 -0.51 5.06
CA SER A 90 15.62 0.77 5.78
C SER A 90 14.21 1.24 6.14
N LEU A 91 13.86 1.22 7.42
CA LEU A 91 12.59 1.76 7.92
C LEU A 91 12.74 3.26 8.26
N HIS A 92 11.79 4.06 7.77
CA HIS A 92 11.73 5.51 7.96
C HIS A 92 10.39 5.89 8.59
N TYR A 93 10.42 6.67 9.66
CA TYR A 93 9.22 7.25 10.25
C TYR A 93 8.95 8.61 9.63
N LEU A 94 7.72 8.82 9.18
CA LEU A 94 7.34 10.11 8.63
C LEU A 94 7.19 11.16 9.74
N VAL A 95 7.98 12.22 9.67
CA VAL A 95 7.77 13.42 10.48
C VAL A 95 6.57 14.19 9.91
N HIS A 96 5.52 14.35 10.71
CA HIS A 96 4.34 15.10 10.28
C HIS A 96 4.62 16.60 10.35
N THR A 97 4.09 17.34 9.38
CA THR A 97 4.21 18.80 9.36
C THR A 97 3.29 19.44 10.42
N ASP A 98 3.81 20.46 11.10
CA ASP A 98 3.04 21.33 11.99
C ASP A 98 2.26 22.42 11.25
N GLU A 99 2.41 22.48 9.91
CA GLU A 99 1.73 23.47 9.08
C GLU A 99 0.20 23.39 9.22
N THR A 100 -0.41 24.55 9.39
CA THR A 100 -1.87 24.65 9.42
C THR A 100 -2.41 24.56 8.00
N ILE A 101 -3.03 23.42 7.67
CA ILE A 101 -3.78 23.25 6.43
C ILE A 101 -5.24 23.62 6.71
N ILE A 102 -5.73 24.66 6.04
CA ILE A 102 -7.14 25.06 6.13
C ILE A 102 -7.96 24.18 5.20
N GLY A 103 -8.78 23.30 5.76
CA GLY A 103 -9.64 22.41 4.99
C GLY A 103 -10.14 21.21 5.80
N PRO A 104 -10.93 20.31 5.18
CA PRO A 104 -11.36 19.08 5.82
C PRO A 104 -10.17 18.13 6.04
N SER A 105 -10.27 17.28 7.07
CA SER A 105 -9.31 16.20 7.32
C SER A 105 -7.86 16.68 7.50
N GLN A 106 -7.65 17.79 8.22
CA GLN A 106 -6.35 18.46 8.34
C GLN A 106 -5.20 17.52 8.72
N SER A 107 -5.42 16.62 9.68
CA SER A 107 -4.40 15.65 10.11
C SER A 107 -3.95 14.72 8.98
N TRP A 108 -4.89 14.26 8.15
CA TRP A 108 -4.60 13.43 6.97
C TRP A 108 -3.87 14.23 5.89
N GLN A 109 -4.31 15.46 5.61
CA GLN A 109 -3.67 16.31 4.61
C GLN A 109 -2.24 16.65 5.00
N ARG A 110 -1.97 16.93 6.28
CA ARG A 110 -0.62 17.18 6.80
C ARG A 110 0.29 15.99 6.55
N ARG A 111 -0.19 14.79 6.89
CA ARG A 111 0.54 13.54 6.65
C ARG A 111 0.85 13.32 5.18
N TYR A 112 -0.13 13.47 4.29
CA TYR A 112 0.08 13.20 2.87
C TYR A 112 1.00 14.25 2.23
N SER A 113 0.90 15.51 2.70
CA SER A 113 1.79 16.59 2.27
C SER A 113 3.22 16.31 2.70
N ALA A 114 3.43 15.92 3.96
CA ALA A 114 4.73 15.52 4.49
C ALA A 114 5.29 14.31 3.72
N ALA A 115 4.47 13.30 3.41
CA ALA A 115 4.90 12.14 2.63
C ALA A 115 5.38 12.52 1.23
N TYR A 116 4.66 13.42 0.55
CA TYR A 116 5.09 13.96 -0.74
C TYR A 116 6.43 14.69 -0.63
N ARG A 117 6.58 15.58 0.36
CA ARG A 117 7.82 16.36 0.58
C ARG A 117 9.02 15.45 0.88
N TRP A 118 8.82 14.47 1.76
CA TRP A 118 9.85 13.49 2.06
C TRP A 118 10.32 12.76 0.79
N LEU A 119 9.40 12.35 -0.08
CA LEU A 119 9.72 11.62 -1.31
C LEU A 119 10.52 12.44 -2.33
N ILE A 120 10.27 13.75 -2.45
CA ILE A 120 11.01 14.61 -3.39
C ILE A 120 12.40 14.98 -2.87
N GLU A 121 12.63 14.91 -1.56
CA GLU A 121 13.93 15.14 -0.93
C GLU A 121 14.86 13.93 -1.04
N GLN A 122 14.31 12.74 -1.31
CA GLN A 122 15.11 11.54 -1.48
C GLN A 122 15.80 11.49 -2.85
N ARG A 123 16.89 10.72 -2.93
CA ARG A 123 17.37 10.18 -4.21
C ARG A 123 16.20 9.47 -4.91
N ARG A 124 16.09 9.61 -6.24
CA ARG A 124 15.01 8.99 -7.02
C ARG A 124 14.87 7.49 -6.66
N PHE A 125 13.63 7.08 -6.43
CA PHE A 125 13.23 5.67 -6.39
C PHE A 125 12.85 5.21 -7.81
N ASP A 126 13.16 3.96 -8.13
CA ASP A 126 12.69 3.32 -9.37
C ASP A 126 11.22 2.95 -9.24
N VAL A 127 10.84 2.44 -8.06
CA VAL A 127 9.48 2.03 -7.73
C VAL A 127 9.04 2.62 -6.40
N ILE A 128 7.86 3.22 -6.37
CA ILE A 128 7.14 3.57 -5.14
C ILE A 128 5.88 2.73 -5.08
N HIS A 129 5.78 1.89 -4.05
CA HIS A 129 4.66 1.02 -3.82
C HIS A 129 3.84 1.50 -2.62
N THR A 130 2.52 1.55 -2.75
CA THR A 130 1.63 1.96 -1.65
C THR A 130 0.31 1.21 -1.71
N SER A 131 -0.48 1.30 -0.63
CA SER A 131 -1.83 0.76 -0.58
C SER A 131 -2.82 1.84 -0.99
N GLU A 132 -3.95 1.44 -1.56
CA GLU A 132 -5.08 2.36 -1.72
C GLU A 132 -5.54 2.94 -0.36
N TRP A 133 -5.35 2.17 0.72
CA TRP A 133 -5.91 2.45 2.03
C TRP A 133 -5.59 3.87 2.50
N ARG A 134 -6.65 4.66 2.68
CA ARG A 134 -6.64 6.08 3.06
C ARG A 134 -5.98 7.04 2.05
N GLY A 135 -5.38 6.55 0.98
CA GLY A 135 -4.78 7.37 -0.07
C GLY A 135 -3.49 8.08 0.36
N GLY A 136 -2.64 7.40 1.14
CA GLY A 136 -1.44 7.97 1.78
C GLY A 136 -0.51 8.79 0.86
N LEU A 137 -0.47 8.48 -0.43
CA LEU A 137 0.36 9.14 -1.44
C LEU A 137 -0.43 9.99 -2.44
N ILE A 138 -1.64 10.45 -2.10
CA ILE A 138 -2.49 11.18 -3.05
C ILE A 138 -1.80 12.41 -3.66
N TYR A 139 -1.06 13.19 -2.87
CA TYR A 139 -0.33 14.35 -3.39
C TYR A 139 0.81 13.95 -4.32
N ALA A 140 1.59 12.92 -3.98
CA ALA A 140 2.66 12.44 -4.87
C ALA A 140 2.10 11.92 -6.21
N LEU A 141 0.98 11.20 -6.18
CA LEU A 141 0.29 10.74 -7.39
C LEU A 141 -0.27 11.89 -8.24
N MET A 142 -0.83 12.93 -7.61
CA MET A 142 -1.31 14.11 -8.33
C MET A 142 -0.17 14.88 -8.99
N VAL A 143 0.94 15.10 -8.28
CA VAL A 143 2.12 15.78 -8.83
C VAL A 143 2.74 14.98 -9.98
N LYS A 144 2.77 13.64 -9.89
CA LYS A 144 3.15 12.77 -11.01
C LYS A 144 2.21 12.93 -12.20
N LYS A 145 0.89 12.93 -11.97
CA LYS A 145 -0.12 13.10 -13.03
C LYS A 145 0.00 14.44 -13.75
N LEU A 146 0.38 15.50 -13.02
CA LEU A 146 0.63 16.83 -13.58
C LEU A 146 1.99 16.94 -14.29
N GLY A 147 2.84 15.90 -14.26
CA GLY A 147 4.17 15.92 -14.86
C GLY A 147 5.19 16.79 -14.12
N LEU A 148 4.92 17.17 -12.87
CA LEU A 148 5.75 18.07 -12.08
C LEU A 148 6.89 17.36 -11.33
N ALA A 149 6.71 16.07 -11.01
CA ALA A 149 7.72 15.24 -10.37
C ALA A 149 7.52 13.76 -10.73
N PHE A 150 8.48 12.92 -10.36
CA PHE A 150 8.39 11.44 -10.48
C PHE A 150 8.17 10.91 -11.90
N LYS A 151 8.64 11.64 -12.94
CA LYS A 151 8.46 11.23 -14.34
C LYS A 151 8.95 9.78 -14.57
N ASP A 152 10.11 9.47 -14.02
CA ASP A 152 10.80 8.19 -14.24
C ASP A 152 10.65 7.21 -13.06
N THR A 153 9.73 7.46 -12.13
CA THR A 153 9.43 6.56 -11.01
C THR A 153 8.13 5.81 -11.28
N LEU A 154 8.13 4.48 -11.22
CA LEU A 154 6.91 3.68 -11.30
C LEU A 154 6.15 3.75 -9.99
N PHE A 155 4.85 4.09 -10.03
CA PHE A 155 3.97 3.98 -8.87
C PHE A 155 3.12 2.73 -8.98
N ILE A 156 3.15 1.90 -7.93
CA ILE A 156 2.30 0.72 -7.80
C ILE A 156 1.35 0.95 -6.63
N VAL A 157 0.05 1.05 -6.93
CA VAL A 157 -1.00 1.18 -5.91
C VAL A 157 -1.70 -0.17 -5.80
N LYS A 158 -1.43 -0.87 -4.70
CA LYS A 158 -2.09 -2.14 -4.40
C LYS A 158 -3.43 -1.88 -3.74
N THR A 159 -4.48 -2.41 -4.35
CA THR A 159 -5.81 -2.39 -3.79
C THR A 159 -5.93 -3.53 -2.79
N SER A 160 -6.22 -3.19 -1.54
CA SER A 160 -6.58 -4.18 -0.53
C SER A 160 -8.08 -4.43 -0.64
N SER A 161 -8.52 -5.68 -0.40
CA SER A 161 -9.89 -6.19 -0.60
C SER A 161 -11.00 -5.12 -0.54
N PRO A 162 -11.94 -5.09 -1.49
CA PRO A 162 -13.01 -4.09 -1.53
C PRO A 162 -13.67 -3.92 -0.16
N HIS A 163 -13.99 -2.69 0.23
CA HIS A 163 -14.68 -2.40 1.50
C HIS A 163 -15.93 -3.27 1.71
N LEU A 164 -16.62 -3.61 0.62
CA LEU A 164 -17.77 -4.53 0.60
C LEU A 164 -17.43 -5.95 1.05
N TRP A 165 -16.25 -6.46 0.70
CA TRP A 165 -15.79 -7.78 1.11
C TRP A 165 -15.36 -7.77 2.57
N ASN A 166 -14.63 -6.74 3.01
CA ASN A 166 -14.30 -6.57 4.43
C ASN A 166 -15.57 -6.52 5.30
N ARG A 167 -16.62 -5.81 4.88
CA ARG A 167 -17.91 -5.80 5.60
C ARG A 167 -18.58 -7.17 5.63
N HIS A 168 -18.50 -7.93 4.54
CA HIS A 168 -19.05 -9.28 4.44
C HIS A 168 -18.31 -10.28 5.35
N TYR A 169 -16.98 -10.20 5.42
CA TYR A 169 -16.16 -11.07 6.28
C TYR A 169 -16.20 -10.67 7.76
N GLN A 170 -16.42 -9.39 8.08
CA GLN A 170 -16.57 -8.90 9.45
C GLN A 170 -17.93 -9.21 10.08
N MET A 171 -18.79 -10.00 9.42
CA MET A 171 -20.13 -10.39 9.92
C MET A 171 -20.99 -9.20 10.36
N GLN A 172 -20.74 -8.00 9.84
CA GLN A 172 -21.62 -6.87 10.11
C GLN A 172 -22.92 -7.07 9.31
N PRO A 173 -24.10 -7.04 9.95
CA PRO A 173 -25.35 -7.23 9.24
C PRO A 173 -25.47 -6.19 8.12
N LEU A 174 -25.72 -6.65 6.89
CA LEU A 174 -26.08 -5.76 5.80
C LEU A 174 -27.48 -5.21 6.10
N VAL A 175 -27.55 -4.08 6.81
CA VAL A 175 -28.81 -3.51 7.34
C VAL A 175 -29.72 -2.95 6.24
N LYS A 176 -29.22 -2.76 5.01
CA LYS A 176 -29.98 -2.19 3.88
C LYS A 176 -29.92 -3.08 2.65
N ARG A 177 -31.10 -3.37 2.07
CA ARG A 177 -31.30 -4.19 0.87
C ARG A 177 -30.48 -3.69 -0.35
N SER A 178 -30.28 -2.38 -0.46
CA SER A 178 -29.46 -1.76 -1.52
C SER A 178 -27.97 -2.11 -1.44
N CYS A 179 -27.46 -2.50 -0.27
CA CYS A 179 -26.08 -2.95 -0.13
C CYS A 179 -25.86 -4.34 -0.74
N TYR A 180 -26.86 -5.22 -0.71
CA TYR A 180 -26.79 -6.53 -1.36
C TYR A 180 -26.63 -6.42 -2.88
N GLN A 181 -27.40 -5.53 -3.52
CA GLN A 181 -27.28 -5.29 -4.96
C GLN A 181 -25.89 -4.75 -5.33
N ARG A 182 -25.28 -3.88 -4.51
CA ARG A 182 -23.91 -3.40 -4.77
C ARG A 182 -22.84 -4.47 -4.55
N VAL A 183 -23.01 -5.39 -3.59
CA VAL A 183 -22.11 -6.55 -3.43
C VAL A 183 -22.19 -7.45 -4.67
N LEU A 184 -23.41 -7.83 -5.08
CA LEU A 184 -23.64 -8.66 -6.26
C LEU A 184 -23.11 -8.02 -7.54
N LEU A 185 -23.34 -6.71 -7.71
CA LEU A 185 -22.79 -5.96 -8.85
C LEU A 185 -21.26 -5.91 -8.80
N SER A 186 -20.65 -5.62 -7.64
CA SER A 186 -19.17 -5.59 -7.50
C SER A 186 -18.48 -6.93 -7.75
N ARG A 187 -19.18 -8.06 -7.54
CA ARG A 187 -18.69 -9.40 -7.87
C ARG A 187 -18.76 -9.68 -9.39
N ASN A 188 -19.67 -9.02 -10.11
CA ASN A 188 -19.85 -9.17 -11.56
C ASN A 188 -19.05 -8.15 -12.41
N VAL A 189 -18.43 -7.13 -11.81
CA VAL A 189 -17.60 -6.15 -12.55
C VAL A 189 -16.32 -6.76 -13.13
N LEU A 190 -15.90 -7.94 -12.67
CA LEU A 190 -14.77 -8.67 -13.27
C LEU A 190 -15.07 -9.27 -14.66
N ASN A 191 -16.32 -9.18 -15.15
CA ASN A 191 -16.74 -9.72 -16.46
C ASN A 191 -17.22 -8.64 -17.45
N LEU A 192 -16.81 -7.38 -17.29
CA LEU A 192 -17.07 -6.37 -18.34
C LEU A 192 -15.91 -6.34 -19.33
N PRO A 193 -16.17 -6.51 -20.65
CA PRO A 193 -15.13 -6.36 -21.65
C PRO A 193 -14.60 -4.93 -21.61
N ILE A 194 -13.27 -4.84 -21.53
CA ILE A 194 -12.52 -3.60 -21.64
C ILE A 194 -12.67 -3.15 -23.10
N TRP A 195 -13.30 -2.00 -23.31
CA TRP A 195 -13.27 -1.26 -24.58
C TRP A 195 -12.24 -0.15 -24.48
#